data_AF-A0A3D5K576-F1
#
_entry.id   AF-A0A3D5K576-F1
#
_cell.length_a   1.000
_cell.length_b   1.000
_cell.length_c   1.000
_cell.angle_alpha   90.00
_cell.angle_beta   90.00
_cell.angle_gamma   90.00
#
_symmetry.space_group_name_H-M   'P 1'
#
loop_
_entity.id
_entity.type
_entity.pdbx_description
1 polymer ?
#
loop_
_entity_poly.entity_id
_entity_poly.type
_entity_poly.pdbx_seq_one_letter_code
_entity_poly.pdbx_strand_id
1 'polypeptide(L)'
;MVRTHPETGRRSLFVNPSFTVAIDGMDSAEGGELLAELHEHCTRPEFQIRHRWQPCDVLLWDNRRVQHFAVWDYWPYERSGHRVTVQGTRPFFDPEGSEPDESPLRVSIGRLA
;
A
#
# COMPACT_ATOMS: atom_id res chain seq x y z
N MET A 1 -9.81 4.36 8.15
CA MET A 1 -8.46 4.92 8.36
C MET A 1 -7.43 3.86 8.71
N VAL A 2 -7.69 2.98 9.69
CA VAL A 2 -6.83 1.81 9.98
C VAL A 2 -7.50 0.53 9.47
N ARG A 3 -6.71 -0.41 8.96
CA ARG A 3 -7.16 -1.75 8.56
C ARG A 3 -6.36 -2.81 9.28
N THR A 4 -7.05 -3.84 9.79
CA THR A 4 -6.44 -5.07 10.31
C THR A 4 -6.24 -6.07 9.17
N HIS A 5 -5.05 -6.66 9.07
CA HIS A 5 -4.77 -7.70 8.09
C HIS A 5 -5.43 -9.02 8.50
N PRO A 6 -6.29 -9.63 7.67
CA PRO A 6 -7.11 -10.79 8.08
C PRO A 6 -6.28 -12.03 8.45
N GLU A 7 -5.10 -12.20 7.86
CA GLU A 7 -4.26 -13.40 8.08
C GLU A 7 -3.16 -13.18 9.12
N THR A 8 -2.75 -11.93 9.34
CA THR A 8 -1.59 -11.63 10.20
C THR A 8 -1.96 -10.79 11.42
N GLY A 9 -3.17 -10.22 11.50
CA GLY A 9 -3.57 -9.32 12.58
C GLY A 9 -2.86 -7.96 12.59
N ARG A 10 -1.82 -7.76 11.77
CA ARG A 10 -1.06 -6.49 11.71
C ARG A 10 -1.94 -5.34 11.26
N ARG A 11 -1.76 -4.16 11.87
CA ARG A 11 -2.49 -2.95 11.49
C ARG A 11 -1.72 -2.20 10.41
N SER A 12 -2.44 -1.61 9.48
CA SER A 12 -1.88 -0.75 8.43
C SER A 12 -2.73 0.49 8.25
N LEU A 13 -2.06 1.58 7.93
CA LEU A 13 -2.71 2.81 7.53
C LEU A 13 -3.39 2.59 6.16
N PHE A 14 -4.71 2.74 6.14
CA PHE A 14 -5.59 2.48 5.02
C PHE A 14 -6.25 3.78 4.56
N VAL A 15 -5.39 4.63 4.00
CA VAL A 15 -5.73 5.91 3.37
C VAL A 15 -5.06 5.94 2.01
N ASN A 16 -5.67 6.59 1.03
CA ASN A 16 -5.11 6.70 -0.31
C ASN A 16 -5.45 8.08 -0.90
N PRO A 17 -4.47 8.88 -1.33
CA PRO A 17 -4.71 10.23 -1.85
C PRO A 17 -5.69 10.29 -3.05
N SER A 18 -5.78 9.22 -3.83
CA SER A 18 -6.65 9.15 -5.01
C SER A 18 -8.10 8.77 -4.70
N PHE A 19 -8.38 8.21 -3.51
CA PHE A 19 -9.71 7.67 -3.18
C PHE A 19 -10.29 8.17 -1.86
N THR A 20 -9.45 8.60 -0.92
CA THR A 20 -9.89 9.10 0.38
C THR A 20 -10.30 10.57 0.27
N VAL A 21 -11.56 10.87 0.60
CA VAL A 21 -12.14 12.21 0.42
C VAL A 21 -12.19 13.01 1.72
N ALA A 22 -12.56 12.37 2.84
CA ALA A 22 -12.70 13.00 4.15
C ALA A 22 -12.62 11.95 5.26
N ILE A 23 -12.53 12.42 6.51
CA ILE A 23 -12.61 11.58 7.71
C ILE A 23 -14.00 11.77 8.33
N ASP A 24 -14.70 10.67 8.56
CA ASP A 24 -16.03 10.68 9.17
C ASP A 24 -15.96 11.20 10.62
N GLY A 25 -16.91 12.05 11.00
CA GLY A 25 -16.96 12.67 12.32
C GLY A 25 -15.94 13.78 12.60
N MET A 26 -15.19 14.25 11.59
CA MET A 26 -14.27 15.40 11.72
C MET A 26 -14.72 16.58 10.87
N ASP A 27 -14.36 17.80 11.31
CA ASP A 27 -14.48 18.99 10.48
C ASP A 27 -13.61 18.83 9.22
N SER A 28 -14.03 19.43 8.10
CA SER A 28 -13.32 19.31 6.83
C SER A 28 -11.91 19.89 6.87
N ALA A 29 -11.66 20.96 7.64
CA ALA A 29 -10.34 21.56 7.77
C ALA A 29 -9.43 20.65 8.58
N GLU A 30 -9.85 20.25 9.79
CA GLU A 30 -9.09 19.38 10.68
C GLU A 30 -8.83 18.00 10.05
N GLY A 31 -9.84 17.41 9.42
CA GLY A 31 -9.72 16.14 8.74
C GLY A 31 -8.82 16.22 7.50
N GLY A 32 -8.83 17.36 6.80
CA GLY A 32 -7.96 17.62 5.65
C GLY A 32 -6.49 17.70 6.05
N GLU A 33 -6.19 18.42 7.13
CA GLU A 33 -4.83 18.53 7.71
C GLU A 33 -4.30 17.15 8.13
N LEU A 34 -5.09 16.37 8.87
CA LEU A 34 -4.70 15.03 9.28
C LEU A 34 -4.48 14.10 8.07
N LEU A 35 -5.35 14.14 7.06
CA LEU A 35 -5.15 13.35 5.85
C LEU A 35 -3.85 13.75 5.13
N ALA A 36 -3.51 15.03 5.08
CA ALA A 36 -2.26 15.49 4.47
C ALA A 36 -1.04 14.90 5.20
N GLU A 37 -1.01 14.95 6.54
CA GLU A 37 0.06 14.36 7.34
C GLU A 37 0.19 12.85 7.13
N LEU A 38 -0.95 12.14 7.11
CA LEU A 38 -0.99 10.69 6.89
C LEU A 38 -0.51 10.31 5.49
N HIS A 39 -0.89 11.09 4.47
CA HIS A 39 -0.42 10.89 3.11
C HIS A 39 1.09 11.14 2.99
N GLU A 40 1.60 12.22 3.59
CA GLU A 40 3.04 12.51 3.63
C GLU A 40 3.79 11.36 4.30
N HIS A 41 3.34 10.90 5.46
CA HIS A 41 3.92 9.77 6.16
C HIS A 41 3.99 8.50 5.29
N CYS A 42 2.89 8.14 4.61
CA CYS A 42 2.85 6.99 3.71
C CYS A 42 3.83 7.07 2.53
N THR A 43 4.21 8.27 2.12
CA THR A 43 5.09 8.50 0.96
C THR A 43 6.55 8.74 1.33
N ARG A 44 6.94 8.54 2.59
CA ARG A 44 8.34 8.66 3.00
C ARG A 44 9.23 7.61 2.31
N PRO A 45 10.44 7.98 1.83
CA PRO A 45 11.34 7.06 1.11
C PRO A 45 11.70 5.79 1.89
N GLU A 46 11.75 5.86 3.24
CA GLU A 46 12.06 4.71 4.10
C GLU A 46 11.04 3.56 3.97
N PHE A 47 9.84 3.83 3.48
CA PHE A 47 8.77 2.83 3.29
C PHE A 47 8.62 2.38 1.84
N GLN A 48 9.50 2.83 0.93
CA GLN A 48 9.36 2.61 -0.49
C GLN A 48 10.36 1.59 -1.05
N ILE A 49 9.90 0.85 -2.06
CA ILE A 49 10.75 0.09 -2.96
C ILE A 49 10.47 0.59 -4.38
N ARG A 50 11.54 0.89 -5.14
CA ARG A 50 11.44 1.23 -6.56
C ARG A 50 11.92 0.05 -7.40
N HIS A 51 11.03 -0.52 -8.19
CA HIS A 51 11.35 -1.60 -9.12
C HIS A 51 11.53 -1.05 -10.55
N ARG A 52 12.65 -1.39 -11.19
CA ARG A 52 12.93 -1.07 -12.59
C ARG A 52 12.65 -2.30 -13.45
N TRP A 53 11.50 -2.30 -14.10
CA TRP A 53 11.02 -3.39 -14.96
C TRP A 53 12.04 -3.80 -16.03
N GLN A 54 12.24 -5.10 -16.17
CA GLN A 54 12.85 -5.78 -17.30
C GLN A 54 11.81 -6.68 -18.00
N PRO A 55 12.04 -7.08 -19.26
CA PRO A 55 11.23 -8.09 -19.91
C PRO A 55 11.13 -9.35 -19.05
N CYS A 56 9.93 -9.92 -18.97
CA CYS A 56 9.61 -11.11 -18.18
C CYS A 56 9.62 -10.95 -16.64
N ASP A 57 9.85 -9.76 -16.11
CA ASP A 57 9.68 -9.51 -14.67
C ASP A 57 8.22 -9.69 -14.25
N VAL A 58 8.03 -10.29 -13.07
CA VAL A 58 6.73 -10.41 -12.42
C VAL A 58 6.83 -9.81 -11.03
N LEU A 59 5.97 -8.83 -10.75
CA LEU A 59 5.84 -8.24 -9.43
C LEU A 59 4.53 -8.71 -8.80
N LEU A 60 4.63 -9.29 -7.61
CA LEU A 60 3.49 -9.65 -6.77
C LEU A 60 3.50 -8.79 -5.51
N TRP A 61 2.35 -8.21 -5.16
CA TRP A 61 2.21 -7.39 -3.96
C TRP A 61 0.85 -7.62 -3.30
N ASP A 62 0.80 -7.36 -1.99
CA ASP A 62 -0.43 -7.46 -1.21
C ASP A 62 -1.13 -6.10 -1.09
N ASN A 63 -2.19 -5.89 -1.87
CA ASN A 63 -3.01 -4.66 -1.84
C ASN A 63 -3.60 -4.32 -0.46
N ARG A 64 -3.60 -5.26 0.49
CA ARG A 64 -4.12 -5.02 1.85
C ARG A 64 -3.14 -4.20 2.69
N ARG A 65 -1.87 -4.09 2.29
CA ARG A 65 -0.77 -3.51 3.07
C ARG A 65 0.07 -2.47 2.33
N VAL A 66 -0.04 -2.38 1.00
CA VAL A 66 0.80 -1.49 0.19
C VAL A 66 -0.02 -0.51 -0.63
N GLN A 67 0.59 0.64 -0.91
CA GLN A 67 0.19 1.54 -1.97
C GLN A 67 1.25 1.46 -3.09
N HIS A 68 0.84 1.71 -4.33
CA HIS A 68 1.76 1.71 -5.47
C HIS A 68 1.46 2.89 -6.39
N PHE A 69 2.49 3.36 -7.08
CA PHE A 69 2.42 4.48 -7.99
C PHE A 69 3.01 4.09 -9.34
N ALA A 70 2.25 4.34 -10.42
CA ALA A 70 2.73 4.13 -11.78
C ALA A 70 3.48 5.37 -12.26
N VAL A 71 4.81 5.27 -12.38
CA VAL A 71 5.62 6.35 -12.92
C VAL A 71 5.43 6.44 -14.44
N TRP A 72 5.16 7.65 -14.92
CA TRP A 72 4.98 7.95 -16.34
C TRP A 72 6.24 8.64 -16.91
N ASP A 73 7.38 7.94 -16.86
CA ASP A 73 8.71 8.45 -17.24
C ASP A 73 9.28 7.81 -18.52
N TYR A 74 8.44 7.13 -19.31
CA TYR A 74 8.89 6.29 -20.43
C TYR A 74 8.61 6.87 -21.83
N TRP A 75 8.04 8.06 -21.95
CA TRP A 75 7.88 8.71 -23.27
C TRP A 75 9.25 8.95 -23.94
N PRO A 76 9.41 8.72 -25.27
CA PRO A 76 8.40 8.33 -26.26
C PRO A 76 8.25 6.81 -26.47
N TYR A 77 8.87 5.99 -25.62
CA TYR A 77 8.81 4.54 -25.73
C TYR A 77 7.47 3.98 -25.26
N GLU A 78 7.15 2.76 -25.69
CA GLU A 78 6.01 2.00 -25.20
C GLU A 78 6.39 1.17 -23.97
N ARG A 79 5.48 1.11 -22.99
CA ARG A 79 5.56 0.18 -21.87
C ARG A 79 4.19 -0.46 -21.66
N SER A 80 4.11 -1.77 -21.85
CA SER A 80 2.88 -2.57 -21.72
C SER A 80 3.09 -3.77 -20.79
N GLY A 81 1.98 -4.31 -20.28
CA GLY A 81 2.00 -5.46 -19.37
C GLY A 81 0.59 -5.92 -19.01
N HIS A 82 0.49 -7.11 -18.45
CA HIS A 82 -0.77 -7.68 -17.99
C HIS A 82 -0.86 -7.63 -16.47
N ARG A 83 -2.05 -7.34 -15.96
CA ARG A 83 -2.33 -7.35 -14.52
C ARG A 83 -3.48 -8.29 -14.22
N VAL A 84 -3.25 -9.17 -13.24
CA VAL A 84 -4.28 -10.02 -12.64
C VAL A 84 -4.41 -9.61 -11.18
N THR A 85 -5.64 -9.55 -10.69
CA THR A 85 -5.95 -9.25 -9.29
C THR A 85 -6.77 -10.38 -8.68
N VAL A 86 -6.44 -10.73 -7.44
CA VAL A 86 -7.23 -11.69 -6.66
C VAL A 86 -8.36 -10.96 -5.95
N GLN A 87 -9.55 -11.57 -5.92
CA GLN A 87 -10.70 -11.03 -5.21
C GLN A 87 -10.40 -10.88 -3.72
N GLY A 88 -10.60 -9.67 -3.19
CA GLY A 88 -10.40 -9.37 -1.77
C GLY A 88 -11.65 -9.57 -0.91
N THR A 89 -11.46 -9.50 0.41
CA THR A 89 -12.53 -9.47 1.40
C THR A 89 -12.80 -8.04 1.89
N ARG A 90 -13.96 -7.83 2.54
CA ARG A 90 -14.31 -6.55 3.15
C ARG A 90 -13.27 -6.17 4.23
N PRO A 91 -12.69 -4.95 4.18
CA PRO A 91 -11.80 -4.48 5.23
C PRO A 91 -12.51 -4.34 6.58
N PHE A 92 -11.79 -4.61 7.68
CA PHE A 92 -12.25 -4.39 9.04
C PHE A 92 -11.12 -3.82 9.91
N PHE A 93 -11.49 -3.31 11.08
CA PHE A 93 -10.57 -2.87 12.12
C PHE A 93 -10.90 -3.62 13.41
N ASP A 94 -9.89 -4.26 13.99
CA ASP A 94 -9.96 -4.95 15.28
C ASP A 94 -9.19 -4.10 16.31
N PRO A 95 -9.88 -3.43 17.25
CA PRO A 95 -9.24 -2.58 18.26
C PRO A 95 -8.53 -3.38 19.35
N GLU A 96 -8.99 -4.61 19.64
CA GLU A 96 -8.50 -5.45 20.75
C GLU A 96 -7.38 -6.40 20.31
N GLY A 97 -7.24 -6.66 19.00
CA GLY A 97 -6.20 -7.52 18.46
C GLY A 97 -4.78 -7.03 18.77
N SER A 98 -3.96 -7.91 19.35
CA SER A 98 -2.53 -7.68 19.56
C SER A 98 -1.77 -7.74 18.24
N GLU A 99 -0.88 -6.78 17.98
CA GLU A 99 0.01 -6.89 16.83
C GLU A 99 0.99 -8.05 17.05
N PRO A 100 1.20 -8.94 16.06
CA PRO A 100 2.21 -9.96 16.17
C PRO A 100 3.61 -9.34 16.19
N ASP A 101 4.51 -9.92 16.99
CA ASP A 101 5.90 -9.49 17.17
C ASP A 101 6.70 -9.51 15.85
N GLU A 102 6.45 -10.51 14.99
CA GLU A 102 7.04 -10.59 13.66
C GLU A 102 6.05 -11.03 12.57
N SER A 103 6.35 -10.65 11.33
CA SER A 103 5.66 -11.19 10.15
C SER A 103 6.08 -12.66 9.96
N PRO A 104 5.14 -13.62 9.89
CA PRO A 104 5.50 -15.02 9.57
C PRO A 104 6.06 -15.18 8.15
N LEU A 105 5.85 -14.19 7.28
CA LEU A 105 6.38 -14.15 5.92
C LEU A 105 7.77 -13.50 5.91
N ARG A 106 8.80 -14.29 5.61
CA ARG A 106 10.16 -13.80 5.29
C ARG A 106 10.25 -13.47 3.81
N VAL A 107 10.55 -12.21 3.48
CA VAL A 107 10.86 -11.81 2.11
C VAL A 107 12.36 -12.00 1.86
N SER A 108 12.72 -12.99 1.06
CA SER A 108 14.06 -13.13 0.50
C SER A 108 14.09 -12.51 -0.89
N ILE A 109 14.82 -11.40 -1.07
CA ILE A 109 15.13 -10.86 -2.39
C ILE A 109 16.22 -11.74 -2.99
N GLY A 110 15.84 -12.72 -3.82
CA GLY A 110 16.79 -13.46 -4.63
C GLY A 110 17.38 -12.51 -5.67
N ARG A 111 18.71 -12.33 -5.67
CA ARG A 111 19.40 -11.78 -6.85
C ARG A 111 19.28 -12.82 -7.96
N LEU A 112 18.47 -12.54 -8.98
CA LEU A 112 18.63 -13.19 -10.27
C LEU A 112 19.97 -12.68 -10.83
N ALA A 113 20.91 -13.62 -11.02
CA ALA A 113 22.21 -13.39 -11.63
C ALA A 113 22.07 -13.25 -13.15
#